data_AF-A0A969C4U0-F1
#
_entry.id   AF-A0A969C4U0-F1
#
_cell.length_a   1.000
_cell.length_b   1.000
_cell.length_c   1.000
_cell.angle_alpha   90.00
_cell.angle_beta   90.00
_cell.angle_gamma   90.00
#
_symmetry.space_group_name_H-M   'P 1'
#
loop_
_entity.id
_entity.type
_entity.pdbx_description
1 polymer ?
#
loop_
_entity_poly.entity_id
_entity_poly.type
_entity_poly.pdbx_seq_one_letter_code
_entity_poly.pdbx_strand_id
1 'polypeptide(L)'
;MTKSKKGVFSYPDLVVVCGKVEYHDKNKDIILNPKAIIEVLSDSIEVFDRNNKFTRYKLFNPTLTDYILVSQDKPQVEHFIRQDDGSWKVFFI
;
A
#
# COMPACT_ATOMS: atom_id res chain seq x y z
N MET A 1 8.38 25.79 11.17
CA MET A 1 8.55 24.54 11.96
C MET A 1 7.90 23.40 11.20
N THR A 2 8.62 22.80 10.26
CA THR A 2 8.14 21.66 9.48
C THR A 2 8.15 20.43 10.37
N LYS A 3 6.99 20.02 10.88
CA LYS A 3 6.80 18.69 11.46
C LYS A 3 7.07 17.69 10.34
N SER A 4 8.30 17.19 10.23
CA SER A 4 8.60 16.01 9.42
C SER A 4 7.78 14.87 10.02
N LYS A 5 6.67 14.51 9.36
CA LYS A 5 6.00 13.24 9.63
C LYS A 5 7.03 12.18 9.24
N LYS A 6 7.56 11.45 10.22
CA LYS A 6 8.28 10.20 9.95
C LYS A 6 7.30 9.29 9.21
N GLY A 7 7.46 9.20 7.90
CA GLY A 7 6.58 8.47 6.99
C GLY A 7 7.43 7.68 6.01
N VAL A 8 6.85 6.59 5.49
CA VAL A 8 7.47 5.83 4.41
C VAL A 8 6.90 6.39 3.12
N PHE A 9 7.74 7.11 2.38
CA PHE A 9 7.41 7.52 1.03
C PHE A 9 7.84 6.40 0.08
N SER A 10 6.94 6.06 -0.84
CA SER A 10 7.12 4.99 -1.81
C SER A 10 6.28 5.31 -3.03
N TYR A 11 6.73 4.84 -4.19
CA TYR A 11 5.96 4.86 -5.42
C TYR A 11 5.42 3.44 -5.64
N PRO A 12 4.21 3.12 -5.17
CA PRO A 12 3.55 1.87 -5.55
C PRO A 12 3.14 1.93 -7.02
N ASP A 13 2.90 0.77 -7.62
CA ASP A 13 2.45 0.72 -9.03
C ASP A 13 1.07 1.35 -9.22
N LEU A 14 0.12 1.09 -8.30
CA LEU A 14 -1.18 1.75 -8.30
C LEU A 14 -1.66 2.09 -6.89
N VAL A 15 -2.39 3.21 -6.80
CA VAL A 15 -3.10 3.66 -5.60
C VAL A 15 -4.55 3.94 -5.92
N VAL A 16 -5.45 3.46 -5.07
CA VAL A 16 -6.87 3.80 -5.11
C VAL A 16 -7.20 4.65 -3.90
N VAL A 17 -7.91 5.76 -4.14
CA VAL A 17 -8.48 6.62 -3.10
C VAL A 17 -9.99 6.65 -3.27
N CYS A 18 -10.72 6.48 -2.17
CA CYS A 18 -12.16 6.72 -2.17
C CYS A 18 -12.44 8.15 -1.73
N GLY A 19 -13.00 8.96 -2.62
CA GLY A 19 -13.32 10.37 -2.34
C GLY A 19 -12.21 11.33 -2.74
N LYS A 20 -12.02 12.39 -1.95
CA LYS A 20 -11.05 13.45 -2.26
C LYS A 20 -9.63 13.00 -1.91
N VAL A 21 -8.69 13.15 -2.84
CA VAL A 21 -7.27 12.86 -2.59
C VAL A 21 -6.68 13.90 -1.64
N GLU A 22 -6.00 13.42 -0.60
CA GLU A 22 -5.21 14.23 0.33
C GLU A 22 -3.74 14.11 -0.02
N TYR A 23 -3.09 15.24 -0.26
CA TYR A 23 -1.68 15.29 -0.64
C TYR A 23 -0.81 15.78 0.51
N HIS A 24 0.44 15.32 0.56
CA HIS A 24 1.43 15.78 1.53
C HIS A 24 1.68 17.29 1.44
N ASP A 25 1.77 17.80 0.21
CA ASP A 25 2.03 19.21 -0.07
C ASP A 25 1.49 19.61 -1.46
N LYS A 26 1.94 20.77 -1.95
CA LYS A 26 1.48 21.36 -3.20
C LYS A 26 2.01 20.68 -4.46
N ASN A 27 3.05 19.85 -4.35
CA ASN A 27 3.62 19.11 -5.49
C ASN A 27 2.69 17.97 -5.94
N LYS A 28 1.82 17.50 -5.03
CA LYS A 28 0.79 16.48 -5.30
C LYS A 28 1.35 15.14 -5.82
N ASP A 29 2.57 14.81 -5.43
CA ASP A 29 3.28 13.57 -5.73
C ASP A 29 3.03 12.48 -4.67
N ILE A 30 2.71 12.87 -3.43
CA ILE A 30 2.50 11.97 -2.31
C ILE A 30 1.06 12.00 -1.84
N ILE A 31 0.37 10.86 -1.94
CA ILE A 31 -0.98 10.63 -1.43
C ILE A 31 -0.92 10.18 0.04
N LEU A 32 -1.74 10.79 0.90
CA LEU A 32 -1.79 10.52 2.35
C LEU A 32 -2.97 9.65 2.79
N ASN A 33 -3.97 9.45 1.94
CA ASN A 33 -5.19 8.72 2.26
C ASN A 33 -5.49 7.56 1.30
N PRO A 34 -4.52 6.66 1.00
CA PRO A 34 -4.78 5.51 0.16
C PRO A 34 -5.82 4.59 0.81
N LYS A 35 -6.76 4.09 0.01
CA LYS A 35 -7.72 3.05 0.39
C LYS A 35 -7.20 1.67 0.00
N ALA A 36 -6.70 1.56 -1.24
CA ALA A 36 -6.01 0.38 -1.73
C ALA A 36 -4.65 0.74 -2.34
N ILE A 37 -3.69 -0.17 -2.21
CA ILE A 37 -2.40 -0.13 -2.90
C ILE A 37 -2.23 -1.45 -3.63
N ILE A 38 -1.83 -1.39 -4.90
CA ILE A 38 -1.57 -2.57 -5.73
C ILE A 38 -0.11 -2.53 -6.19
N GLU A 39 0.58 -3.66 -6.07
CA GLU A 39 1.96 -3.85 -6.52
C GLU A 39 2.02 -5.02 -7.48
N VAL A 40 2.76 -4.85 -8.57
CA VAL A 40 3.09 -5.91 -9.52
C VAL A 40 4.44 -6.50 -9.11
N LEU A 41 4.41 -7.76 -8.70
CA LEU A 41 5.60 -8.44 -8.22
C LEU A 41 6.57 -8.68 -9.38
N SER A 42 7.85 -8.44 -9.11
CA SER A 42 8.95 -8.98 -9.92
C SER A 42 9.95 -9.72 -9.05
N ASP A 43 10.71 -10.63 -9.66
CA ASP A 43 11.71 -11.47 -8.99
C ASP A 43 12.66 -10.67 -8.07
N SER A 44 12.97 -9.43 -8.46
CA SER A 44 13.92 -8.57 -7.74
C SER A 44 13.34 -7.90 -6.48
N ILE A 45 12.03 -7.66 -6.42
CA ILE A 45 11.39 -6.85 -5.35
C ILE A 45 10.31 -7.60 -4.58
N GLU A 46 9.94 -8.81 -5.02
CA GLU A 46 8.86 -9.58 -4.43
C GLU A 46 9.01 -9.75 -2.91
N VAL A 47 10.20 -10.15 -2.45
CA VAL A 47 10.49 -10.33 -1.02
C VAL A 47 10.34 -9.01 -0.25
N PHE A 48 10.71 -7.89 -0.87
CA PHE A 48 10.62 -6.58 -0.24
C PHE A 48 9.16 -6.10 -0.13
N ASP A 49 8.38 -6.21 -1.21
CA ASP A 49 6.98 -5.79 -1.23
C ASP A 49 6.14 -6.58 -0.23
N ARG A 50 6.29 -7.91 -0.23
CA ARG A 50 5.60 -8.83 0.66
C ARG A 50 5.84 -8.55 2.14
N ASN A 51 7.08 -8.20 2.50
CA ASN A 51 7.50 -8.11 3.89
C ASN A 51 7.64 -6.66 4.34
N ASN A 52 8.71 -6.00 3.91
CA ASN A 52 9.14 -4.74 4.49
C ASN A 52 8.20 -3.60 4.11
N LYS A 53 7.79 -3.53 2.83
CA LYS A 53 6.90 -2.49 2.33
C LYS A 53 5.51 -2.63 2.92
N PHE A 54 4.92 -3.83 2.86
CA PHE A 54 3.62 -4.08 3.45
C PHE A 54 3.60 -3.81 4.97
N THR A 55 4.63 -4.21 5.71
CA THR A 55 4.73 -3.92 7.15
C THR A 55 4.73 -2.41 7.43
N ARG A 56 5.46 -1.64 6.63
CA ARG A 56 5.47 -0.18 6.73
C ARG A 56 4.10 0.41 6.42
N TYR A 57 3.43 -0.07 5.38
CA TYR A 57 2.09 0.39 5.05
C TYR A 57 1.08 0.13 6.17
N LYS A 58 1.08 -1.06 6.76
CA LYS A 58 0.22 -1.39 7.91
C LYS A 58 0.41 -0.43 9.09
N LEU A 59 1.66 -0.01 9.35
CA LEU A 59 1.98 0.85 10.49
C LEU A 59 1.68 2.32 10.26
N PHE A 60 1.96 2.83 9.06
CA PHE A 60 1.94 4.28 8.81
C PHE A 60 0.73 4.78 8.02
N ASN A 61 -0.06 3.90 7.40
CA ASN A 61 -1.23 4.28 6.60
C ASN A 61 -2.55 3.78 7.24
N PRO A 62 -3.18 4.56 8.13
CA PRO A 62 -4.40 4.13 8.80
C PRO A 62 -5.61 3.98 7.86
N THR A 63 -5.62 4.67 6.72
CA THR A 63 -6.70 4.61 5.72
C THR A 63 -6.64 3.39 4.82
N LEU A 64 -5.48 2.72 4.75
CA LEU A 64 -5.27 1.57 3.90
C LEU A 64 -6.07 0.38 4.46
N THR A 65 -6.94 -0.19 3.63
CA THR A 65 -7.69 -1.39 3.96
C THR A 65 -7.40 -2.56 3.03
N ASP A 66 -6.85 -2.28 1.86
CA ASP A 66 -6.66 -3.28 0.81
C ASP A 66 -5.22 -3.19 0.27
N TYR A 67 -4.48 -4.28 0.35
CA TYR A 67 -3.16 -4.39 -0.24
C TYR A 67 -3.16 -5.59 -1.19
N ILE A 68 -2.90 -5.34 -2.47
CA ILE A 68 -3.02 -6.34 -3.53
C ILE A 68 -1.64 -6.56 -4.14
N LEU A 69 -1.22 -7.82 -4.20
CA LEU A 69 -0.04 -8.24 -4.94
C LEU A 69 -0.49 -8.99 -6.18
N VAL A 70 0.03 -8.59 -7.34
CA VAL A 70 -0.24 -9.24 -8.62
C VAL A 70 1.04 -9.90 -9.08
N SER A 71 1.04 -11.23 -9.23
CA SER A 71 2.16 -11.93 -9.86
C SER A 71 2.17 -11.65 -11.36
N GLN A 72 3.33 -11.25 -11.89
CA GLN A 72 3.49 -11.03 -13.33
C GLN A 72 3.84 -12.31 -14.11
N ASP A 73 4.34 -13.34 -13.44
CA ASP A 73 4.86 -14.58 -14.01
C ASP A 73 3.85 -15.74 -13.99
N LYS A 74 2.75 -15.58 -13.27
CA LYS A 74 1.69 -16.58 -13.10
C LYS A 74 0.34 -15.88 -12.85
N PRO A 75 -0.80 -16.51 -13.22
CA PRO A 75 -2.13 -15.96 -12.98
C PRO A 75 -2.48 -16.11 -11.49
N GLN A 76 -1.91 -15.26 -10.65
CA GLN A 76 -2.11 -15.27 -9.21
C GLN A 76 -2.23 -13.86 -8.67
N VAL A 77 -3.24 -13.63 -7.83
CA VAL A 77 -3.40 -12.40 -7.06
C VAL A 77 -3.52 -12.73 -5.59
N GLU A 78 -2.84 -11.94 -4.76
CA GLU A 78 -2.96 -12.00 -3.30
C GLU A 78 -3.59 -10.73 -2.79
N HIS A 79 -4.75 -10.86 -2.17
CA HIS A 79 -5.50 -9.74 -1.62
C HIS A 79 -5.49 -9.78 -0.10
N PHE A 80 -4.75 -8.85 0.48
CA PHE A 80 -4.72 -8.63 1.92
C PHE A 80 -5.80 -7.61 2.30
N ILE A 81 -6.73 -8.01 3.17
CA ILE A 81 -7.85 -7.18 3.64
C ILE A 81 -7.71 -6.93 5.13
N ARG A 82 -7.66 -5.66 5.50
CA ARG A 82 -7.67 -5.23 6.90
C ARG A 82 -9.04 -5.46 7.52
N GLN A 83 -9.06 -6.08 8.69
CA GLN A 83 -10.25 -6.37 9.48
C GLN A 83 -10.49 -5.25 10.51
N ASP A 84 -11.68 -5.23 11.11
CA ASP A 84 -12.07 -4.23 12.12
C ASP A 84 -11.19 -4.28 13.38
N ASP A 85 -10.65 -5.45 13.74
CA ASP A 85 -9.71 -5.64 14.85
C ASP A 85 -8.27 -5.24 14.50
N GLY A 86 -8.04 -4.74 13.28
CA GLY A 86 -6.73 -4.33 12.78
C GLY A 86 -5.86 -5.47 12.24
N SER A 87 -6.31 -6.73 12.34
CA SER A 87 -5.65 -7.87 11.70
C SER A 87 -5.80 -7.82 10.17
N TRP A 88 -5.02 -8.64 9.47
CA TRP A 88 -5.08 -8.74 8.01
C TRP A 88 -5.33 -10.19 7.60
N LYS A 89 -6.35 -10.40 6.77
CA LYS A 89 -6.63 -11.69 6.13
C LYS A 89 -6.12 -11.65 4.69
N VAL A 90 -5.62 -12.78 4.20
CA VAL A 90 -5.18 -12.93 2.81
C VAL A 90 -6.12 -13.87 2.07
N PHE A 91 -6.47 -13.48 0.85
CA PHE A 91 -7.20 -14.30 -0.11
C PHE A 91 -6.32 -14.48 -1.35
N PHE A 92 -6.28 -15.70 -1.86
CA PHE A 92 -5.58 -16.05 -3.10
C PHE A 92 -6.64 -16.20 -4.19
N ILE A 93 -6.50 -15.43 -5.27
CA ILE A 93 -7.39 -15.41 -6.43
C ILE A 93 -6.62 -15.91 -7.65
#